data_AF-O50077-F1
#
_entry.id   AF-O50077-F1
#
_cell.length_a   1.000
_cell.length_b   1.000
_cell.length_c   1.000
_cell.angle_alpha   90.00
_cell.angle_beta   90.00
_cell.angle_gamma   90.00
#
_symmetry.space_group_name_H-M   'P 1'
#
loop_
_entity.id
_entity.type
_entity.pdbx_description
1 polymer ?
#
loop_
_entity_poly.entity_id
_entity_poly.type
_entity_poly.pdbx_seq_one_letter_code
_entity_poly.pdbx_strand_id
1 'polypeptide(L)'
;MSDVAIADVKGTGPKLDHPSSPATVFVFLALLAGGFFYTAYSLYLDIDAAGVSVTTWLPFLLLGIALLIALGFEFVNGFHDTANAVATVIYTHSMPANFAVLWSGFFNFLGVLMSSGRVAYGIISLLPVELILQVGSSAGFAMVFALLIAAIIWNLGTWWLGLPSSSSHTLIGSIIGVGVANSLIHGGSGTSGVDWAKATDIGYSLLFSPFVGFVAAALLLITLKVLVRNPSLYKEPVGNQPPPLWI
;
A
#
# COMPACT_ATOMS: atom_id res chain seq x y z
N MET A 1 -26.16 -31.58 -39.66
CA MET A 1 -24.87 -31.25 -40.31
C MET A 1 -24.64 -29.76 -40.07
N SER A 2 -23.77 -29.29 -39.21
CA SER A 2 -22.77 -29.90 -38.32
C SER A 2 -22.45 -28.84 -37.28
N ASP A 3 -22.51 -29.21 -35.99
CA ASP A 3 -22.01 -28.42 -34.87
C ASP A 3 -20.58 -27.96 -35.16
N VAL A 4 -20.38 -26.65 -35.23
CA VAL A 4 -19.04 -26.08 -35.15
C VAL A 4 -18.63 -26.18 -33.69
N ALA A 5 -18.06 -27.33 -33.34
CA ALA A 5 -17.36 -27.53 -32.10
C ALA A 5 -16.28 -26.45 -31.98
N ILE A 6 -16.52 -25.49 -31.09
CA ILE A 6 -15.49 -24.56 -30.62
C ILE A 6 -14.49 -25.47 -29.91
N ALA A 7 -13.41 -25.83 -30.61
CA ALA A 7 -12.34 -26.62 -30.03
C ALA A 7 -11.83 -25.84 -28.82
N ASP A 8 -12.02 -26.42 -27.64
CA ASP A 8 -11.38 -26.02 -26.40
C ASP A 8 -9.87 -26.07 -26.62
N VAL A 9 -9.29 -24.92 -26.96
CA VAL A 9 -7.84 -24.75 -27.07
C VAL A 9 -7.32 -24.84 -25.64
N LYS A 10 -7.08 -26.08 -25.18
CA LYS A 10 -6.32 -26.38 -23.96
C LYS A 10 -5.08 -25.51 -23.98
N GLY A 11 -5.06 -24.51 -23.09
CA GLY A 11 -4.04 -23.47 -23.02
C GLY A 11 -2.64 -24.05 -23.11
N THR A 12 -1.95 -23.72 -24.19
CA THR A 12 -0.56 -24.09 -24.46
C THR A 12 0.44 -23.15 -23.78
N GLY A 13 -0.02 -22.39 -22.78
CA GLY A 13 0.81 -21.53 -21.94
C GLY A 13 1.71 -22.33 -21.00
N PRO A 14 2.81 -21.74 -20.46
CA PRO A 14 3.62 -22.41 -19.46
C PRO A 14 2.74 -22.67 -18.23
N LYS A 15 2.86 -23.84 -17.60
CA LYS A 15 2.12 -24.14 -16.36
C LYS A 15 2.78 -23.41 -15.19
N LEU A 16 2.40 -22.15 -15.03
CA LEU A 16 2.94 -21.22 -14.06
C LEU A 16 2.34 -21.40 -12.65
N ASP A 17 1.21 -22.11 -12.54
CA ASP A 17 0.50 -22.37 -11.28
C ASP A 17 0.92 -23.70 -10.67
N HIS A 18 2.15 -23.76 -10.15
CA HIS A 18 2.61 -24.84 -9.30
C HIS A 18 2.64 -24.37 -7.84
N PRO A 19 2.31 -25.25 -6.88
CA PRO A 19 2.31 -24.89 -5.47
C PRO A 19 3.71 -24.48 -5.03
N SER A 20 3.78 -23.45 -4.18
CA SER A 20 5.02 -22.92 -3.64
C SER A 20 5.84 -24.02 -2.95
N SER A 21 7.14 -24.05 -3.20
CA SER A 21 8.01 -25.03 -2.53
C SER A 21 8.03 -24.77 -1.01
N PRO A 22 8.12 -25.83 -0.17
CA PRO A 22 8.23 -25.66 1.28
C PRO A 22 9.43 -24.78 1.68
N ALA A 23 10.52 -24.82 0.90
CA ALA A 23 11.68 -23.97 1.11
C ALA A 23 11.36 -22.48 0.90
N THR A 24 10.59 -22.14 -0.14
CA THR A 24 10.15 -20.76 -0.41
C THR A 24 9.29 -20.23 0.74
N VAL A 25 8.36 -21.04 1.23
CA VAL A 25 7.51 -20.68 2.37
C VAL A 25 8.35 -20.49 3.63
N PHE A 26 9.31 -21.38 3.90
CA PHE A 26 10.21 -21.26 5.04
C PHE A 26 11.03 -19.96 4.99
N VAL A 27 11.64 -19.65 3.84
CA VAL A 27 12.42 -18.41 3.65
C VAL A 27 11.54 -17.19 3.88
N PHE A 28 10.32 -17.17 3.34
CA PHE A 28 9.36 -16.08 3.54
C PHE A 28 9.01 -15.88 5.02
N LEU A 29 8.69 -16.97 5.73
CA LEU A 29 8.38 -16.92 7.16
C LEU A 29 9.58 -16.50 8.00
N ALA A 30 10.79 -16.96 7.65
CA ALA A 30 12.02 -16.57 8.32
C ALA A 30 12.32 -15.07 8.15
N LEU A 31 12.12 -14.51 6.95
CA LEU A 31 12.26 -13.08 6.69
C LEU A 31 11.23 -12.26 7.49
N LEU A 32 9.97 -12.71 7.53
CA LEU A 32 8.94 -12.05 8.33
C LEU A 32 9.27 -12.07 9.83
N ALA A 33 9.67 -13.22 10.37
CA ALA A 33 10.06 -13.36 11.77
C ALA A 33 11.29 -12.50 12.10
N GLY A 34 12.28 -12.47 11.21
CA GLY A 34 13.46 -11.62 11.33
C GLY A 34 13.12 -10.14 11.32
N GLY A 35 12.23 -9.70 10.42
CA GLY A 35 11.74 -8.32 10.39
C GLY A 35 10.98 -7.93 11.66
N PHE A 36 10.09 -8.81 12.14
CA PHE A 36 9.37 -8.58 13.40
C PHE A 36 10.33 -8.49 14.60
N PHE A 37 11.32 -9.38 14.67
CA PHE A 37 12.35 -9.34 15.70
C PHE A 37 13.18 -8.06 15.64
N TYR A 38 13.63 -7.65 14.44
CA TYR A 38 14.36 -6.41 14.25
C TYR A 38 13.56 -5.18 14.71
N THR A 39 12.27 -5.11 14.37
CA THR A 39 11.38 -4.03 14.82
C THR A 39 11.20 -4.04 16.34
N ALA A 40 10.95 -5.21 16.94
CA ALA A 40 10.81 -5.31 18.39
C ALA A 40 12.09 -4.93 19.14
N TYR A 41 13.25 -5.34 18.62
CA TYR A 41 14.55 -4.99 19.15
C TYR A 41 14.84 -3.49 19.01
N SER A 42 14.59 -2.91 17.85
CA SER A 42 14.79 -1.47 17.61
C SER A 42 13.89 -0.63 18.52
N LEU A 43 12.62 -1.03 18.65
CA LEU A 43 11.67 -0.37 19.55
C LEU A 43 12.12 -0.44 21.01
N TYR A 44 12.64 -1.60 21.45
CA TYR A 44 13.20 -1.74 22.80
C TYR A 44 14.37 -0.79 23.03
N LEU A 45 15.30 -0.70 22.07
CA LEU A 45 16.42 0.24 22.15
C LEU A 45 15.96 1.69 22.21
N ASP A 46 14.96 2.07 21.42
CA ASP A 46 14.41 3.43 21.40
C ASP A 46 13.73 3.79 22.72
N ILE A 47 13.00 2.83 23.32
CA ILE A 47 12.33 3.01 24.63
C ILE A 47 13.36 3.17 25.75
N ASP A 48 14.41 2.35 25.75
CA ASP A 48 15.51 2.43 26.73
C ASP A 48 16.26 3.76 26.59
N ALA A 49 16.59 4.15 25.36
CA ALA A 49 17.25 5.43 25.05
C ALA A 49 16.40 6.65 25.45
N ALA A 50 15.07 6.54 25.38
CA ALA A 50 14.15 7.60 25.78
C ALA A 50 14.06 7.81 27.31
N GLY A 51 14.67 6.93 28.12
CA GLY A 51 14.71 7.07 29.58
C GLY A 51 13.34 6.99 30.26
N VAL A 52 12.36 6.36 29.60
CA VAL A 52 10.98 6.29 30.09
C VAL A 52 10.91 5.33 31.27
N SER A 53 10.65 5.88 32.46
CA SER A 53 10.42 5.08 33.67
C SER A 53 9.07 4.36 33.55
N VAL A 54 9.10 3.03 33.37
CA VAL A 54 7.88 2.21 33.23
C VAL A 54 7.13 2.16 34.57
N THR A 55 6.23 3.12 34.80
CA THR A 55 5.36 3.12 35.99
C THR A 55 4.11 2.28 35.80
N THR A 56 3.64 2.11 34.55
CA THR A 56 2.44 1.31 34.22
C THR A 56 2.59 0.56 32.89
N TRP A 57 1.94 -0.61 32.78
CA TRP A 57 1.95 -1.46 31.58
C TRP A 57 0.91 -1.07 30.53
N LEU A 58 -0.06 -0.23 30.89
CA LEU A 58 -1.19 0.12 30.02
C LEU A 58 -0.76 0.85 28.73
N PRO A 59 0.14 1.86 28.74
CA PRO A 59 0.59 2.51 27.51
C PRO A 59 1.28 1.54 26.55
N PHE A 60 2.02 0.55 27.06
CA PHE A 60 2.68 -0.49 26.25
C PHE A 60 1.66 -1.43 25.60
N LEU A 61 0.62 -1.82 26.33
CA LEU A 61 -0.47 -2.62 25.78
C LEU A 61 -1.21 -1.85 24.66
N LEU A 62 -1.56 -0.58 24.91
CA LEU A 62 -2.22 0.28 23.93
C LEU A 62 -1.34 0.54 22.70
N LEU A 63 -0.03 0.74 22.90
CA LEU A 63 0.94 0.83 21.82
C LEU A 63 0.99 -0.47 20.99
N GLY A 64 1.03 -1.63 21.65
CA GLY A 64 1.03 -2.93 20.97
C GLY A 64 -0.24 -3.11 20.11
N ILE A 65 -1.40 -2.72 20.64
CA ILE A 65 -2.67 -2.74 19.89
C ILE A 65 -2.62 -1.74 18.72
N ALA A 66 -2.09 -0.53 18.93
CA ALA A 66 -1.95 0.48 17.87
C ALA A 66 -1.07 -0.02 16.72
N LEU A 67 0.06 -0.65 17.05
CA LEU A 67 0.96 -1.25 16.07
C LEU A 67 0.28 -2.40 15.32
N LEU A 68 -0.49 -3.25 16.01
CA LEU A 68 -1.24 -4.32 15.36
C LEU A 68 -2.25 -3.77 14.35
N ILE A 69 -3.01 -2.73 14.72
CA ILE A 69 -3.98 -2.09 13.83
C ILE A 69 -3.27 -1.40 12.65
N ALA A 70 -2.16 -0.70 12.91
CA ALA A 70 -1.37 -0.06 11.86
C ALA A 70 -0.81 -1.08 10.86
N LEU A 71 -0.27 -2.21 11.34
CA LEU A 71 0.16 -3.33 10.50
C LEU A 71 -1.01 -3.93 9.71
N GLY A 72 -2.20 -4.03 10.31
CA GLY A 72 -3.42 -4.43 9.63
C GLY A 72 -3.79 -3.48 8.49
N PHE A 73 -3.71 -2.17 8.71
CA PHE A 73 -3.91 -1.15 7.67
C PHE A 73 -2.89 -1.26 6.54
N GLU A 74 -1.60 -1.40 6.86
CA GLU A 74 -0.54 -1.59 5.87
C GLU A 74 -0.73 -2.89 5.07
N PHE A 75 -1.19 -3.97 5.71
CA PHE A 75 -1.52 -5.20 5.00
C PHE A 75 -2.66 -5.01 3.99
N VAL A 76 -3.75 -4.33 4.40
CA VAL A 76 -4.86 -4.02 3.49
C VAL A 76 -4.38 -3.15 2.33
N ASN A 77 -3.60 -2.11 2.60
CA ASN A 77 -3.02 -1.26 1.56
C ASN A 77 -2.14 -2.06 0.59
N GLY A 78 -1.23 -2.89 1.11
CA GLY A 78 -0.34 -3.71 0.30
C GLY A 78 -1.10 -4.66 -0.63
N PHE A 79 -2.24 -5.19 -0.19
CA PHE A 79 -3.12 -6.00 -1.03
C PHE A 79 -3.71 -5.19 -2.21
N HIS A 80 -4.23 -3.98 -1.95
CA HIS A 80 -4.76 -3.10 -3.00
C HIS A 80 -3.68 -2.65 -3.99
N ASP A 81 -2.53 -2.22 -3.49
CA ASP A 81 -1.43 -1.70 -4.32
C ASP A 81 -0.77 -2.81 -5.14
N THR A 82 -0.64 -4.01 -4.57
CA THR A 82 -0.15 -5.18 -5.31
C THR A 82 -1.07 -5.49 -6.48
N ALA A 83 -2.39 -5.51 -6.27
CA ALA A 83 -3.34 -5.77 -7.35
C ALA A 83 -3.16 -4.77 -8.52
N ASN A 84 -2.95 -3.48 -8.22
CA ASN A 84 -2.70 -2.45 -9.23
C ASN A 84 -1.37 -2.67 -9.98
N ALA A 85 -0.31 -3.12 -9.30
CA ALA A 85 1.01 -3.32 -9.89
C ALA A 85 1.11 -4.59 -10.75
N VAL A 86 0.44 -5.68 -10.35
CA VAL A 86 0.61 -7.00 -10.98
C VAL A 86 -0.47 -7.36 -12.00
N ALA A 87 -1.59 -6.63 -12.03
CA ALA A 87 -2.72 -6.96 -12.90
C ALA A 87 -2.32 -7.09 -14.38
N THR A 88 -1.48 -6.20 -14.88
CA THR A 88 -1.04 -6.21 -16.28
C THR A 88 -0.23 -7.45 -16.62
N VAL A 89 0.82 -7.76 -15.85
CA VAL A 89 1.74 -8.88 -16.12
C VAL A 89 1.10 -10.26 -15.92
N ILE A 90 0.13 -10.37 -15.02
CA ILE A 90 -0.65 -11.60 -14.82
C ILE A 90 -1.66 -11.75 -15.96
N TYR A 91 -2.41 -10.70 -16.31
CA TYR A 91 -3.41 -10.76 -17.37
C TYR A 91 -2.80 -11.04 -18.75
N THR A 92 -1.62 -10.49 -19.03
CA THR A 92 -0.86 -10.77 -20.26
C THR A 92 -0.09 -12.09 -20.21
N HIS A 93 -0.25 -12.90 -19.16
CA HIS A 93 0.44 -14.18 -18.97
C HIS A 93 1.98 -14.07 -19.07
N SER A 94 2.52 -12.89 -18.75
CA SER A 94 3.95 -12.62 -18.84
C SER A 94 4.72 -13.07 -17.61
N MET A 95 4.05 -13.18 -16.45
CA MET A 95 4.63 -13.66 -15.19
C MET A 95 3.60 -14.46 -14.38
N PRO A 96 4.01 -15.54 -13.66
CA PRO A 96 3.12 -16.24 -12.73
C PRO A 96 2.61 -15.31 -11.63
N ALA A 97 1.38 -15.51 -11.16
CA ALA A 97 0.79 -14.72 -10.08
C ALA A 97 1.67 -14.72 -8.81
N ASN A 98 2.15 -15.89 -8.39
CA ASN A 98 2.98 -16.03 -7.18
C ASN A 98 4.27 -15.19 -7.25
N PHE A 99 4.94 -15.20 -8.41
CA PHE A 99 6.16 -14.42 -8.62
C PHE A 99 5.85 -12.93 -8.75
N ALA A 100 4.79 -12.56 -9.46
CA ALA A 100 4.41 -11.16 -9.64
C ALA A 100 4.08 -10.50 -8.28
N VAL A 101 3.35 -11.19 -7.41
CA VAL A 101 3.04 -10.73 -6.05
C VAL A 101 4.30 -10.58 -5.21
N LEU A 102 5.23 -11.56 -5.25
CA LEU A 102 6.49 -11.47 -4.51
C LEU A 102 7.36 -10.30 -4.99
N TRP A 103 7.46 -10.11 -6.30
CA TRP A 103 8.17 -8.98 -6.90
C TRP A 103 7.55 -7.64 -6.53
N SER A 104 6.22 -7.53 -6.57
CA SER A 104 5.50 -6.34 -6.12
C SER A 104 5.83 -6.02 -4.65
N GLY A 105 5.76 -7.01 -3.76
CA GLY A 105 6.10 -6.82 -2.35
C GLY A 105 7.55 -6.38 -2.15
N PHE A 106 8.50 -7.00 -2.87
CA PHE A 106 9.91 -6.65 -2.80
C PHE A 106 10.17 -5.20 -3.25
N PHE A 107 9.61 -4.78 -4.38
CA PHE A 107 9.79 -3.42 -4.89
C PHE A 107 9.03 -2.36 -4.05
N ASN A 108 7.88 -2.70 -3.47
CA ASN A 108 7.20 -1.81 -2.51
C ASN A 108 8.09 -1.58 -1.28
N PHE A 109 8.65 -2.66 -0.71
CA PHE A 109 9.56 -2.56 0.43
C PHE A 109 10.81 -1.74 0.08
N LEU A 110 11.44 -2.00 -1.07
CA LEU A 110 12.60 -1.24 -1.54
C LEU A 110 12.26 0.23 -1.79
N GLY A 111 11.06 0.52 -2.30
CA GLY A 111 10.54 1.87 -2.46
C GLY A 111 10.47 2.63 -1.13
N VAL A 112 10.00 1.99 -0.06
CA VAL A 112 9.98 2.58 1.29
C VAL A 112 11.41 2.77 1.83
N LEU A 113 12.30 1.79 1.69
CA LEU A 113 13.69 1.89 2.16
C LEU A 113 14.48 3.01 1.45
N MET A 114 14.24 3.23 0.17
CA MET A 114 14.89 4.27 -0.63
C MET A 114 14.15 5.61 -0.58
N SER A 115 12.98 5.66 0.05
CA SER A 115 12.18 6.88 0.14
C SER A 115 12.82 7.88 1.10
N SER A 116 12.77 9.15 0.70
CA SER A 116 13.19 10.28 1.54
C SER A 116 12.29 10.56 2.77
N GLY A 117 11.25 9.74 3.01
CA GLY A 117 10.30 9.92 4.11
C GLY A 117 9.34 11.11 3.95
N ARG A 118 9.46 11.90 2.88
CA ARG A 118 8.64 13.11 2.63
C ARG A 118 7.14 12.85 2.68
N VAL A 119 6.68 11.72 2.15
CA VAL A 119 5.26 11.35 2.17
C VAL A 119 4.79 11.12 3.62
N ALA A 120 5.59 10.38 4.41
CA ALA A 120 5.29 10.16 5.83
C ALA A 120 5.22 11.48 6.62
N TYR A 121 6.19 12.39 6.41
CA TYR A 121 6.13 13.73 7.01
C TYR A 121 4.90 14.53 6.57
N GLY A 122 4.50 14.42 5.30
CA GLY A 122 3.28 15.04 4.77
C GLY A 122 2.03 14.55 5.51
N ILE A 123 1.91 13.24 5.73
CA ILE A 123 0.79 12.66 6.49
C ILE A 123 0.83 13.07 7.97
N ILE A 124 2.01 13.05 8.60
CA ILE A 124 2.17 13.50 10.00
C ILE A 124 1.75 14.97 10.15
N SER A 125 2.13 15.83 9.20
CA SER A 125 1.74 17.25 9.22
C SER A 125 0.24 17.49 9.02
N LEU A 126 -0.50 16.49 8.52
CA LEU A 126 -1.95 16.57 8.39
C LEU A 126 -2.68 16.12 9.67
N LEU A 127 -1.99 15.41 10.57
CA LEU A 127 -2.60 14.92 11.81
C LEU A 127 -3.10 16.09 12.66
N PRO A 128 -4.24 15.92 13.37
CA PRO A 128 -4.75 16.93 14.29
C PRO A 128 -3.68 17.31 15.32
N VAL A 129 -3.53 18.60 15.62
CA VAL A 129 -2.53 19.08 16.57
C VAL A 129 -2.74 18.44 17.94
N GLU A 130 -4.00 18.22 18.34
CA GLU A 130 -4.34 17.54 19.59
C GLU A 130 -3.81 16.11 19.63
N LEU A 131 -3.77 15.40 18.50
CA LEU A 131 -3.17 14.07 18.41
C LEU A 131 -1.68 14.10 18.72
N ILE A 132 -0.99 15.13 18.23
CA ILE A 132 0.45 15.35 18.44
C ILE A 132 0.74 15.78 19.88
N LEU A 133 -0.13 16.61 20.47
CA LEU A 133 0.02 17.09 21.85
C LEU A 133 -0.34 16.03 22.89
N GLN A 134 -1.24 15.10 22.55
CA GLN A 134 -1.76 14.08 23.46
C GLN A 134 -1.15 12.69 23.21
N VAL A 135 0.03 12.62 22.57
CA VAL A 135 0.76 11.37 22.36
C VAL A 135 0.99 10.66 23.69
N GLY A 136 0.66 9.37 23.73
CA GLY A 136 0.79 8.53 24.93
C GLY A 136 -0.34 8.68 25.95
N SER A 137 -1.32 9.55 25.71
CA SER A 137 -2.55 9.62 26.52
C SER A 137 -3.65 8.72 25.96
N SER A 138 -4.66 8.43 26.79
CA SER A 138 -5.85 7.67 26.36
C SER A 138 -6.59 8.32 25.18
N ALA A 139 -6.67 9.65 25.15
CA ALA A 139 -7.30 10.41 24.08
C ALA A 139 -6.49 10.35 22.77
N GLY A 140 -5.16 10.42 22.86
CA GLY A 140 -4.26 10.17 21.73
C GLY A 140 -4.47 8.79 21.10
N PHE A 141 -4.48 7.74 21.93
CA PHE A 141 -4.74 6.38 21.44
C PHE A 141 -6.13 6.23 20.83
N ALA A 142 -7.17 6.82 21.43
CA ALA A 142 -8.53 6.78 20.89
C ALA A 142 -8.62 7.39 19.49
N MET A 143 -7.95 8.52 19.26
CA MET A 143 -7.88 9.16 17.94
C MET A 143 -7.13 8.30 16.92
N VAL A 144 -5.97 7.72 17.27
CA VAL A 144 -5.23 6.80 16.39
C VAL A 144 -6.07 5.57 16.03
N PHE A 145 -6.75 4.97 17.00
CA PHE A 145 -7.62 3.83 16.74
C PHE A 145 -8.79 4.23 15.82
N ALA A 146 -9.45 5.35 16.09
CA ALA A 146 -10.57 5.82 15.29
C ALA A 146 -10.17 6.05 13.82
N LEU A 147 -9.05 6.74 13.56
CA LEU A 147 -8.64 7.03 12.18
C LEU A 147 -8.20 5.76 11.43
N LEU A 148 -7.47 4.84 12.08
CA LEU A 148 -7.00 3.61 11.43
C LEU A 148 -8.14 2.61 11.22
N ILE A 149 -9.01 2.41 12.20
CA ILE A 149 -10.15 1.51 12.08
C ILE A 149 -11.12 2.02 11.00
N ALA A 150 -11.42 3.32 10.97
CA ALA A 150 -12.24 3.91 9.92
C ALA A 150 -11.64 3.66 8.52
N ALA A 151 -10.32 3.83 8.39
CA ALA A 151 -9.63 3.60 7.13
C ALA A 151 -9.66 2.12 6.70
N ILE A 152 -9.40 1.19 7.63
CA ILE A 152 -9.45 -0.25 7.38
C ILE A 152 -10.85 -0.69 6.96
N ILE A 153 -11.88 -0.28 7.71
CA ILE A 153 -13.28 -0.63 7.42
C ILE A 153 -13.67 -0.16 6.02
N TRP A 154 -13.28 1.06 5.64
CA TRP A 154 -13.60 1.60 4.32
C TRP A 154 -12.86 0.88 3.20
N ASN A 155 -11.55 0.63 3.37
CA ASN A 155 -10.77 -0.11 2.37
C ASN A 155 -11.30 -1.55 2.19
N LEU A 156 -11.55 -2.28 3.27
CA LEU A 156 -12.12 -3.62 3.20
C LEU A 156 -13.56 -3.63 2.66
N GLY A 157 -14.37 -2.63 3.01
CA GLY A 157 -15.74 -2.49 2.52
C GLY A 157 -15.79 -2.22 1.02
N THR A 158 -14.97 -1.30 0.53
CA THR A 158 -14.88 -1.01 -0.92
C THR A 158 -14.32 -2.20 -1.69
N TRP A 159 -13.33 -2.90 -1.14
CA TRP A 159 -12.85 -4.17 -1.69
C TRP A 159 -13.94 -5.22 -1.78
N TRP A 160 -14.70 -5.43 -0.71
CA TRP A 160 -15.78 -6.43 -0.67
C TRP A 160 -16.88 -6.13 -1.70
N LEU A 161 -17.12 -4.85 -2.00
CA LEU A 161 -18.04 -4.40 -3.03
C LEU A 161 -17.42 -4.35 -4.45
N GLY A 162 -16.12 -4.68 -4.60
CA GLY A 162 -15.41 -4.62 -5.87
C GLY A 162 -15.21 -3.20 -6.42
N LEU A 163 -15.29 -2.18 -5.55
CA LEU A 163 -15.12 -0.78 -5.93
C LEU A 163 -13.62 -0.41 -5.92
N PRO A 164 -13.06 0.15 -7.01
CA PRO A 164 -11.70 0.67 -6.98
C PRO A 164 -11.64 1.86 -6.03
N SER A 165 -10.82 1.75 -4.99
CA SER A 165 -10.65 2.77 -3.96
C SER A 165 -9.17 3.13 -3.79
N SER A 166 -8.91 4.36 -3.39
CA SER A 166 -7.55 4.84 -3.11
C SER A 166 -7.31 4.84 -1.60
N SER A 167 -6.41 3.97 -1.14
CA SER A 167 -6.01 3.91 0.27
C SER A 167 -5.49 5.23 0.82
N SER A 168 -4.79 6.03 0.01
CA SER A 168 -4.32 7.36 0.42
C SER A 168 -5.49 8.32 0.70
N HIS A 169 -6.51 8.34 -0.16
CA HIS A 169 -7.71 9.15 0.08
C HIS A 169 -8.47 8.67 1.31
N THR A 170 -8.56 7.36 1.51
CA THR A 170 -9.18 6.77 2.70
C THR A 170 -8.49 7.22 3.99
N LEU A 171 -7.15 7.18 4.04
CA LEU A 171 -6.38 7.62 5.21
C LEU A 171 -6.51 9.13 5.45
N ILE A 172 -6.38 9.94 4.41
CA ILE A 172 -6.53 11.40 4.53
C ILE A 172 -7.94 11.77 4.99
N GLY A 173 -8.96 11.09 4.45
CA GLY A 173 -10.34 11.26 4.86
C GLY A 173 -10.57 10.89 6.33
N SER A 174 -9.95 9.81 6.82
CA SER A 174 -10.08 9.43 8.23
C SER A 174 -9.34 10.39 9.18
N ILE A 175 -8.18 10.92 8.77
CA ILE A 175 -7.45 11.96 9.51
C ILE A 175 -8.30 13.23 9.64
N ILE A 176 -8.83 13.74 8.52
CA ILE A 176 -9.72 14.91 8.51
C ILE A 176 -10.97 14.63 9.35
N GLY A 177 -11.58 13.46 9.19
CA GLY A 177 -12.78 13.06 9.93
C GLY A 177 -12.57 13.05 11.45
N VAL A 178 -11.45 12.47 11.92
CA VAL A 178 -11.10 12.48 13.34
C VAL A 178 -10.78 13.89 13.84
N GLY A 179 -10.06 14.71 13.06
CA GLY A 179 -9.79 16.11 13.42
C GLY A 179 -11.07 16.93 13.60
N VAL A 180 -12.01 16.81 12.65
CA VAL A 180 -13.33 17.47 12.72
C VAL A 180 -14.13 16.97 13.92
N ALA A 181 -14.24 15.65 14.11
CA ALA A 181 -14.98 15.05 15.22
C ALA A 181 -14.40 15.46 16.58
N ASN A 182 -13.07 15.43 16.72
CA ASN A 182 -12.39 15.84 17.95
C ASN A 182 -12.66 17.32 18.27
N SER A 183 -12.60 18.20 17.27
CA SER A 183 -12.89 19.62 17.45
C SER A 183 -14.34 19.87 17.90
N LEU A 184 -15.30 19.15 17.30
CA LEU A 184 -16.72 19.26 17.66
C LEU A 184 -17.00 18.80 19.09
N ILE A 185 -16.40 17.69 19.52
CA ILE A 185 -16.59 17.14 20.88
C ILE A 185 -16.05 18.10 21.94
N HIS A 186 -14.96 18.81 21.66
CA HIS A 186 -14.31 19.74 22.60
C HIS A 186 -14.80 21.19 22.46
N GLY A 187 -15.91 21.42 21.75
CA GLY A 187 -16.57 22.73 21.66
C GLY A 187 -15.87 23.75 20.74
N GLY A 188 -14.94 23.31 19.91
CA GLY A 188 -14.33 24.14 18.87
C GLY A 188 -15.24 24.33 17.66
N SER A 189 -14.84 25.21 16.74
CA SER A 189 -15.40 25.19 15.38
C SER A 189 -15.03 23.85 14.74
N GLY A 190 -15.95 23.13 14.10
CA GLY A 190 -15.65 21.81 13.50
C GLY A 190 -14.48 21.79 12.51
N THR A 191 -13.95 22.95 12.12
CA THR A 191 -12.80 23.13 11.23
C THR A 191 -11.46 23.37 11.93
N SER A 192 -11.41 23.66 13.23
CA SER A 192 -10.15 24.04 13.91
C SER A 192 -9.21 22.88 14.21
N GLY A 193 -9.70 21.63 14.18
CA GLY A 193 -8.88 20.43 14.43
C GLY A 193 -8.15 19.89 13.19
N VAL A 194 -8.15 20.61 12.06
CA VAL A 194 -7.54 20.18 10.79
C VAL A 194 -6.69 21.31 10.21
N ASP A 195 -5.48 20.99 9.76
CA ASP A 195 -4.68 21.90 8.95
C ASP A 195 -5.22 21.93 7.51
N TRP A 196 -6.10 22.89 7.23
CA TRP A 196 -6.71 23.05 5.91
C TRP A 196 -5.73 23.49 4.82
N ALA A 197 -4.66 24.20 5.18
CA ALA A 197 -3.62 24.55 4.22
C ALA A 197 -2.92 23.28 3.75
N LYS A 198 -2.52 22.43 4.70
CA LYS A 198 -1.89 21.15 4.39
C LYS A 198 -2.82 20.18 3.67
N ALA A 199 -4.08 20.10 4.09
CA ALA A 199 -5.10 19.28 3.43
C ALA A 199 -5.28 19.71 1.96
N THR A 200 -5.28 21.01 1.69
CA THR A 200 -5.39 21.57 0.34
C THR A 200 -4.17 21.27 -0.51
N ASP A 201 -2.96 21.42 0.03
CA ASP A 201 -1.71 21.07 -0.66
C ASP A 201 -1.68 19.59 -1.07
N ILE A 202 -2.05 18.70 -0.14
CA ILE A 202 -2.12 17.27 -0.41
C ILE A 202 -3.24 16.98 -1.42
N GLY A 203 -4.37 17.66 -1.31
CA GLY A 203 -5.49 17.58 -2.26
C GLY A 203 -5.06 17.94 -3.69
N TYR A 204 -4.29 19.02 -3.87
CA TYR A 204 -3.73 19.37 -5.17
C TYR A 204 -2.75 18.31 -5.67
N SER A 205 -1.88 17.79 -4.82
CA SER A 205 -0.97 16.71 -5.21
C SER A 205 -1.73 15.47 -5.71
N LEU A 206 -2.79 15.07 -5.00
CA LEU A 206 -3.64 13.93 -5.38
C LEU A 206 -4.44 14.20 -6.67
N LEU A 207 -4.88 15.44 -6.89
CA LEU A 207 -5.61 15.82 -8.09
C LEU A 207 -4.72 15.85 -9.34
N PHE A 208 -3.50 16.39 -9.22
CA PHE A 208 -2.60 16.57 -10.37
C PHE A 208 -1.73 15.34 -10.67
N SER A 209 -1.48 14.47 -9.68
CA SER A 209 -0.64 13.28 -9.88
C SER A 209 -1.12 12.30 -10.96
N PRO A 210 -2.42 12.01 -11.14
CA PRO A 210 -2.88 11.14 -12.23
C PRO A 210 -2.61 11.76 -13.61
N PHE A 211 -2.76 13.09 -13.73
CA PHE A 211 -2.46 13.81 -14.96
C PHE A 211 -0.97 13.73 -15.31
N VAL A 212 -0.09 13.99 -14.33
CA VAL A 212 1.36 13.88 -14.51
C VAL A 212 1.74 12.43 -14.85
N GLY A 213 1.18 11.45 -14.16
CA GLY A 213 1.40 10.03 -14.43
C GLY A 213 0.97 9.63 -15.84
N PHE A 214 -0.20 10.09 -16.29
CA PHE A 214 -0.70 9.83 -17.64
C PHE A 214 0.20 10.44 -18.71
N VAL A 215 0.60 11.71 -18.55
CA VAL A 215 1.50 12.39 -19.49
C VAL A 215 2.87 11.69 -19.54
N ALA A 216 3.43 11.34 -18.39
CA ALA A 216 4.71 10.62 -18.31
C ALA A 216 4.63 9.24 -18.99
N ALA A 217 3.56 8.48 -18.74
CA ALA A 217 3.34 7.19 -19.39
C ALA A 217 3.18 7.33 -20.91
N ALA A 218 2.44 8.35 -21.38
CA ALA A 218 2.26 8.63 -22.79
C ALA A 218 3.59 9.01 -23.47
N LEU A 219 4.40 9.87 -22.84
CA LEU A 219 5.72 10.25 -23.34
C LEU A 219 6.67 9.05 -23.37
N LEU A 220 6.66 8.20 -22.34
CA LEU A 220 7.46 6.97 -22.31
C LEU A 220 7.06 6.04 -23.46
N LEU A 221 5.76 5.83 -23.67
CA LEU A 221 5.25 4.99 -24.76
C LEU A 221 5.67 5.52 -26.14
N ILE A 222 5.50 6.83 -26.38
CA ILE A 222 5.91 7.48 -27.63
C ILE A 222 7.42 7.33 -27.84
N THR A 223 8.21 7.57 -26.79
CA THR A 223 9.67 7.45 -26.83
C THR A 223 10.10 6.04 -27.20
N LEU A 224 9.53 5.01 -26.54
CA LEU A 224 9.79 3.62 -26.86
C LEU A 224 9.39 3.29 -28.30
N LYS A 225 8.26 3.81 -28.79
CA LYS A 225 7.82 3.58 -30.18
C LYS A 225 8.74 4.22 -31.23
N VAL A 226 9.36 5.35 -30.91
CA VAL A 226 10.28 6.04 -31.81
C VAL A 226 11.66 5.36 -31.82
N LEU A 227 12.17 4.97 -30.66
CA LEU A 227 13.51 4.40 -30.47
C LEU A 227 13.56 2.90 -30.77
N VAL A 228 12.59 2.13 -30.29
CA VAL A 228 12.53 0.67 -30.44
C VAL A 228 11.71 0.31 -31.67
N ARG A 229 12.33 0.43 -32.85
CA ARG A 229 11.72 0.07 -34.14
C ARG A 229 11.85 -1.42 -34.43
N ASN A 230 11.36 -2.27 -33.52
CA ASN A 230 11.32 -3.71 -33.75
C ASN A 230 9.88 -4.17 -34.05
N PRO A 231 9.56 -4.51 -35.32
CA PRO A 231 8.22 -4.97 -35.70
C PRO A 231 7.74 -6.23 -34.96
N SER A 232 8.66 -7.03 -34.39
CA SER A 232 8.28 -8.23 -33.65
C SER A 232 7.57 -7.93 -32.33
N LEU A 233 7.81 -6.76 -31.72
CA LEU A 233 7.19 -6.36 -30.45
C LEU A 233 5.77 -5.81 -30.61
N TYR A 234 5.38 -5.51 -31.85
CA TYR A 234 4.05 -5.01 -32.20
C TYR A 234 3.16 -6.08 -32.86
N LYS A 235 3.64 -7.33 -32.90
CA LYS A 235 2.90 -8.47 -33.41
C LYS A 235 2.57 -9.40 -32.24
N GLU A 236 1.44 -10.08 -32.36
CA GLU A 236 1.07 -11.12 -31.40
C GLU A 236 2.18 -12.18 -31.34
N PRO A 237 2.61 -12.60 -30.13
CA PRO A 237 3.62 -13.64 -29.99
C PRO A 237 3.15 -14.95 -30.63
N VAL A 238 4.02 -15.59 -31.40
CA VAL A 238 3.70 -16.84 -32.10
C VAL A 238 3.88 -18.01 -31.12
N GLY A 239 2.78 -18.57 -30.64
CA GLY A 239 2.80 -19.69 -29.69
C GLY A 239 3.30 -19.26 -28.32
N ASN A 240 4.26 -20.01 -27.75
CA ASN A 240 4.67 -19.87 -26.35
C ASN A 240 6.14 -19.43 -26.18
N GLN A 241 6.65 -18.62 -27.12
CA GLN A 241 8.04 -18.18 -27.11
C GLN A 241 8.26 -17.14 -25.99
N PRO A 242 9.34 -17.25 -25.19
CA PRO A 242 9.67 -16.25 -24.19
C PRO A 242 10.00 -14.91 -24.86
N PRO A 243 9.74 -13.77 -24.19
CA PRO A 243 10.14 -12.47 -24.70
C PRO A 243 11.68 -12.41 -24.90
N PRO A 244 12.17 -11.57 -25.82
CA PRO A 244 13.60 -11.37 -25.99
C PRO A 244 14.26 -10.93 -24.68
N LEU A 245 15.40 -11.53 -24.30
CA LEU A 245 16.08 -11.31 -23.01
C LEU A 245 16.54 -9.88 -22.73
N TRP A 246 16.50 -8.99 -23.72
CA TRP A 246 16.89 -7.58 -23.61
C TRP A 246 15.69 -6.65 -23.31
N ILE A 247 14.51 -7.22 -23.10
CA ILE A 247 13.27 -6.57 -22.65
C ILE A 247 12.98 -7.03 -21.23
#